data_AF-A0A920RK63-F1
#
_entry.id   AF-A0A920RK63-F1
#
_cell.length_a   1.000
_cell.length_b   1.000
_cell.length_c   1.000
_cell.angle_alpha   90.00
_cell.angle_beta   90.00
_cell.angle_gamma   90.00
#
_symmetry.space_group_name_H-M   'P 1'
#
loop_
_entity.id
_entity.type
_entity.pdbx_description
1 polymer ?
#
loop_
_entity_poly.entity_id
_entity_poly.type
_entity_poly.pdbx_seq_one_letter_code
_entity_poly.pdbx_strand_id
1 'polypeptide(L)'
;MTSISRDGSGRTRRPGRRSNGSTRTSPLTGRGLLRILASPSARSGPGWGGRLLVRQPGRYRWHAFLSGTIQVNVDGRRVLTAKTDKPGWASSEEIELGFGEKPLEVSYSRVGTVGRVMLFWSSDHFPLEPLPGHLLFLPKSRGDLSRVDLGRRLVRSHRCNRCHVQKHDPTAPAAPDLSTVTVGTASRSLVEQIFDPAKSNPRGRMPHTGMRRDEATAIVGWLRSTRAKVELLSLPKSKKADQRRTGRPATSCSYRPVAWRATGSTRPEAQPSGQVRT
;
A
#
# COMPACT_ATOMS: atom_id res chain seq x y z
N MET A 1 55.04 -69.46 30.59
CA MET A 1 54.47 -69.47 29.22
C MET A 1 54.56 -68.03 28.69
N THR A 2 55.66 -67.64 28.03
CA THR A 2 55.78 -67.43 26.55
C THR A 2 54.66 -66.50 26.03
N SER A 3 54.84 -65.38 25.32
CA SER A 3 55.85 -64.82 24.40
C SER A 3 55.42 -63.38 24.03
N ILE A 4 56.33 -62.39 23.94
CA ILE A 4 56.89 -61.74 22.73
C ILE A 4 55.95 -60.82 21.89
N SER A 5 56.47 -59.60 21.68
CA SER A 5 56.11 -58.45 20.84
C SER A 5 55.70 -58.70 19.38
N ARG A 6 54.98 -57.72 18.76
CA ARG A 6 55.51 -56.82 17.70
C ARG A 6 54.49 -55.79 17.16
N ASP A 7 55.07 -54.62 16.87
CA ASP A 7 54.78 -53.52 15.94
C ASP A 7 53.53 -53.48 15.04
N GLY A 8 53.03 -52.26 14.80
CA GLY A 8 52.17 -52.00 13.63
C GLY A 8 51.56 -50.60 13.46
N SER A 9 52.37 -49.65 12.97
CA SER A 9 51.98 -48.58 12.03
C SER A 9 51.11 -47.40 12.51
N GLY A 10 51.67 -46.20 12.30
CA GLY A 10 51.01 -44.91 12.47
C GLY A 10 49.98 -44.58 11.39
N ARG A 11 49.01 -43.76 11.78
CA ARG A 11 48.28 -42.86 10.87
C ARG A 11 47.88 -41.59 11.63
N THR A 12 48.50 -40.50 11.22
CA THR A 12 48.22 -39.13 11.65
C THR A 12 46.81 -38.73 11.25
N ARG A 13 45.92 -38.51 12.23
CA ARG A 13 44.59 -37.90 11.98
C ARG A 13 44.69 -36.38 12.11
N ARG A 14 44.49 -35.70 10.98
CA ARG A 14 44.25 -34.26 10.88
C ARG A 14 43.09 -33.83 11.79
N PRO A 15 43.20 -32.74 12.56
CA PRO A 15 42.07 -32.18 13.29
C PRO A 15 41.07 -31.50 12.35
N GLY A 16 39.80 -31.83 12.55
CA GLY A 16 38.66 -31.36 11.77
C GLY A 16 38.53 -29.84 11.79
N ARG A 17 38.43 -29.28 10.58
CA ARG A 17 38.15 -27.88 10.30
C ARG A 17 36.74 -27.55 10.77
N ARG A 18 36.64 -26.60 11.70
CA ARG A 18 35.39 -26.03 12.24
C ARG A 18 34.45 -25.61 11.11
N SER A 19 33.20 -26.08 11.21
CA SER A 19 32.05 -25.66 10.42
C SER A 19 31.62 -24.26 10.86
N ASN A 20 31.90 -23.24 10.04
CA ASN A 20 31.18 -21.97 10.12
C ASN A 20 29.85 -22.10 9.37
N GLY A 21 28.84 -22.61 10.06
CA GLY A 21 27.45 -22.55 9.64
C GLY A 21 26.94 -21.12 9.78
N SER A 22 27.00 -20.36 8.68
CA SER A 22 26.33 -19.06 8.54
C SER A 22 24.82 -19.28 8.56
N THR A 23 24.19 -19.10 9.72
CA THR A 23 22.75 -19.04 9.86
C THR A 23 22.27 -17.68 9.33
N ARG A 24 21.89 -17.66 8.05
CA ARG A 24 21.03 -16.61 7.47
C ARG A 24 19.71 -16.58 8.23
N THR A 25 19.58 -15.65 9.16
CA THR A 25 18.28 -15.25 9.72
C THR A 25 17.51 -14.49 8.64
N SER A 26 16.57 -15.20 8.00
CA SER A 26 15.57 -14.57 7.14
C SER A 26 14.58 -13.81 8.03
N PRO A 27 14.28 -12.53 7.78
CA PRO A 27 13.25 -11.83 8.52
C PRO A 27 11.88 -12.29 8.04
N LEU A 28 11.16 -13.00 8.91
CA LEU A 28 9.74 -13.33 8.76
C LEU A 28 8.96 -12.01 8.68
N THR A 29 8.66 -11.63 7.45
CA THR A 29 7.81 -10.50 7.12
C THR A 29 6.40 -11.03 6.99
N GLY A 30 5.47 -10.49 7.79
CA GLY A 30 4.03 -10.64 7.53
C GLY A 30 3.25 -11.46 8.55
N ARG A 31 2.91 -10.86 9.69
CA ARG A 31 1.60 -11.07 10.34
C ARG A 31 1.10 -9.73 10.86
N GLY A 32 -0.13 -9.38 10.48
CA GLY A 32 -0.75 -8.09 10.75
C GLY A 32 -0.88 -7.83 12.26
N LEU A 33 0.01 -7.00 12.78
CA LEU A 33 -0.15 -6.38 14.09
C LEU A 33 -1.22 -5.29 13.99
N LEU A 34 -2.26 -5.41 14.81
CA LEU A 34 -3.23 -4.34 15.02
C LEU A 34 -2.50 -3.14 15.66
N ARG A 35 -2.11 -2.18 14.82
CA ARG A 35 -1.73 -0.84 15.30
C ARG A 35 -3.01 -0.09 15.63
N ILE A 36 -3.29 0.11 16.90
CA ILE A 36 -4.32 1.05 17.34
C ILE A 36 -3.87 2.44 16.86
N LEU A 37 -4.46 2.91 15.77
CA LEU A 37 -4.22 4.25 15.24
C LEU A 37 -4.88 5.26 16.18
N ALA A 38 -4.10 5.83 17.10
CA ALA A 38 -4.52 6.95 17.92
C ALA A 38 -4.88 8.14 17.00
N SER A 39 -6.15 8.52 16.99
CA SER A 39 -6.60 9.76 16.35
C SER A 39 -6.29 10.95 17.28
N PRO A 40 -5.61 12.02 16.80
CA PRO A 40 -5.24 13.14 17.64
C PRO A 40 -6.35 14.20 17.64
N SER A 41 -7.41 14.00 18.42
CA SER A 41 -8.29 15.11 18.84
C SER A 41 -9.24 14.68 19.96
N ALA A 42 -8.76 14.72 21.21
CA ALA A 42 -9.51 15.08 22.41
C ALA A 42 -8.55 15.07 23.60
N ARG A 43 -8.72 15.99 24.55
CA ARG A 43 -7.91 16.15 25.79
C ARG A 43 -8.13 15.03 26.83
N SER A 44 -8.68 13.90 26.40
CA SER A 44 -8.78 12.63 27.11
C SER A 44 -8.41 11.58 26.07
N GLY A 45 -7.41 10.73 26.33
CA GLY A 45 -6.80 9.87 25.31
C GLY A 45 -7.84 9.08 24.50
N PRO A 46 -7.63 8.87 23.19
CA PRO A 46 -8.60 8.19 22.33
C PRO A 46 -8.78 6.75 22.81
N GLY A 47 -9.95 6.45 23.36
CA GLY A 47 -10.35 5.09 23.70
C GLY A 47 -10.79 4.32 22.45
N TRP A 48 -10.42 3.05 22.35
CA TRP A 48 -11.04 2.11 21.43
C TRP A 48 -12.25 1.47 22.13
N GLY A 49 -13.40 1.47 21.47
CA GLY A 49 -14.61 0.82 21.97
C GLY A 49 -15.22 -0.04 20.88
N GLY A 50 -15.55 -1.28 21.22
CA GLY A 50 -16.13 -2.24 20.28
C GLY A 50 -16.65 -3.49 20.99
N ARG A 51 -16.74 -4.58 20.23
CA ARG A 51 -17.10 -5.90 20.75
C ARG A 51 -15.98 -6.90 20.46
N LEU A 52 -15.80 -7.83 21.38
CA LEU A 52 -14.91 -8.96 21.28
C LEU A 52 -15.76 -10.23 21.19
N LEU A 53 -15.50 -11.08 20.19
CA LEU A 53 -16.10 -12.40 20.11
C LEU A 53 -15.24 -13.41 20.89
N VAL A 54 -15.77 -13.91 22.00
CA VAL A 54 -15.19 -15.03 22.75
C VAL A 54 -15.73 -16.34 22.16
N ARG A 55 -14.86 -17.10 21.49
CA ARG A 55 -15.25 -18.33 20.76
C ARG A 55 -15.33 -19.56 21.66
N GLN A 56 -14.56 -19.59 22.76
CA GLN A 56 -14.53 -20.70 23.70
C GLN A 56 -14.72 -20.14 25.10
N PRO A 57 -15.70 -20.62 25.87
CA PRO A 57 -15.79 -20.24 27.27
C PRO A 57 -14.57 -20.80 28.02
N GLY A 58 -14.08 -20.06 29.00
CA GLY A 58 -12.89 -20.47 29.73
C GLY A 58 -12.31 -19.36 30.58
N ARG A 59 -11.07 -19.59 31.01
CA ARG A 59 -10.33 -18.70 31.90
C ARG A 59 -9.31 -17.92 31.09
N TYR A 60 -9.52 -16.61 31.03
CA TYR A 60 -8.74 -15.70 30.20
C TYR A 60 -7.85 -14.79 31.05
N ARG A 61 -6.69 -14.44 30.50
CA ARG A 61 -5.79 -13.43 31.04
C ARG A 61 -5.49 -12.39 29.98
N TRP A 62 -5.47 -11.14 30.39
CA TRP A 62 -5.17 -9.99 29.54
C TRP A 62 -3.75 -9.53 29.79
N HIS A 63 -3.01 -9.28 28.72
CA HIS A 63 -1.63 -8.82 28.79
C HIS A 63 -1.43 -7.61 27.90
N ALA A 64 -0.65 -6.64 28.36
CA ALA A 64 -0.30 -5.49 27.56
C ALA A 64 1.21 -5.27 27.60
N PHE A 65 1.81 -5.03 26.44
CA PHE A 65 3.15 -4.50 26.34
C PHE A 65 3.07 -3.01 26.02
N LEU A 66 3.43 -2.15 26.98
CA LEU A 66 3.19 -0.71 26.87
C LEU A 66 4.27 0.17 27.49
N SER A 67 4.30 1.42 27.02
CA SER A 67 4.86 2.59 27.71
C SER A 67 3.78 3.69 27.76
N GLY A 68 3.22 3.94 28.94
CA GLY A 68 2.09 4.84 29.17
C GLY A 68 1.11 4.29 30.21
N THR A 69 -0.11 4.79 30.20
CA THR A 69 -1.21 4.28 31.03
C THR A 69 -2.26 3.61 30.15
N ILE A 70 -2.71 2.41 30.54
CA ILE A 70 -3.78 1.67 29.87
C ILE A 70 -4.83 1.22 30.88
N GLN A 71 -6.08 1.24 30.45
CA GLN A 71 -7.18 0.55 31.11
C GLN A 71 -7.95 -0.28 30.08
N VAL A 72 -8.25 -1.53 30.42
CA VAL A 72 -9.06 -2.43 29.59
C VAL A 72 -10.28 -2.86 30.40
N ASN A 73 -11.46 -2.69 29.81
CA ASN A 73 -12.72 -3.20 30.33
C ASN A 73 -13.29 -4.23 29.36
N VAL A 74 -13.76 -5.36 29.88
CA VAL A 74 -14.44 -6.42 29.13
C VAL A 74 -15.74 -6.73 29.85
N ASP A 75 -16.85 -6.72 29.12
CA ASP A 75 -18.18 -6.99 29.67
C ASP A 75 -18.53 -6.10 30.88
N GLY A 76 -18.14 -4.82 30.80
CA GLY A 76 -18.29 -3.85 31.90
C GLY A 76 -17.34 -4.03 33.08
N ARG A 77 -16.58 -5.13 33.14
CA ARG A 77 -15.59 -5.39 34.19
C ARG A 77 -14.22 -4.86 33.79
N ARG A 78 -13.55 -4.13 34.68
CA ARG A 78 -12.17 -3.70 34.49
C ARG A 78 -11.23 -4.89 34.67
N VAL A 79 -10.57 -5.31 33.59
CA VAL A 79 -9.73 -6.52 33.56
C VAL A 79 -8.24 -6.21 33.68
N LEU A 80 -7.78 -5.06 33.16
CA LEU A 80 -6.38 -4.67 33.23
C LEU A 80 -6.27 -3.18 33.47
N THR A 81 -5.42 -2.80 34.42
CA THR A 81 -4.99 -1.41 34.65
C THR A 81 -3.48 -1.41 34.83
N ALA A 82 -2.77 -0.62 34.04
CA ALA A 82 -1.33 -0.55 34.14
C ALA A 82 -0.81 0.84 33.79
N LYS A 83 0.25 1.26 34.47
CA LYS A 83 1.03 2.46 34.16
C LYS A 83 2.51 2.09 34.18
N THR A 84 3.20 2.37 33.08
CA THR A 84 4.64 2.13 32.96
C THR A 84 5.29 3.30 32.24
N ASP A 85 6.42 3.79 32.77
CA ASP A 85 7.16 4.89 32.13
C ASP A 85 8.13 4.36 31.06
N LYS A 86 8.54 3.08 31.17
CA LYS A 86 9.38 2.36 30.20
C LYS A 86 8.57 1.22 29.56
N PRO A 87 8.90 0.79 28.32
CA PRO A 87 8.26 -0.35 27.68
C PRO A 87 8.36 -1.61 28.56
N GLY A 88 7.22 -2.19 28.92
CA GLY A 88 7.15 -3.35 29.79
C GLY A 88 5.84 -4.10 29.69
N TRP A 89 5.83 -5.31 30.25
CA TRP A 89 4.65 -6.16 30.32
C TRP A 89 3.83 -5.86 31.57
N ALA A 90 2.52 -5.80 31.40
CA ALA A 90 1.54 -5.85 32.48
C ALA A 90 0.52 -6.94 32.17
N SER A 91 0.12 -7.71 33.18
CA SER A 91 -0.82 -8.82 33.04
C SER A 91 -1.92 -8.71 34.08
N SER A 92 -3.13 -9.11 33.72
CA SER A 92 -4.23 -9.20 34.66
C SER A 92 -4.17 -10.49 35.48
N GLU A 93 -5.06 -10.56 36.47
CA GLU A 93 -5.53 -11.84 37.00
C GLU A 93 -6.37 -12.59 35.96
N GLU A 94 -6.68 -13.84 36.28
CA GLU A 94 -7.50 -14.71 35.46
C GLU A 94 -8.97 -14.39 35.65
N ILE A 95 -9.73 -14.32 34.55
CA ILE A 95 -11.16 -14.03 34.57
C ILE A 95 -11.91 -15.09 33.76
N GLU A 96 -13.06 -15.51 34.26
CA GLU A 96 -13.95 -16.37 33.48
C GLU A 96 -14.71 -15.54 32.45
N LEU A 97 -14.67 -16.00 31.20
CA LEU A 97 -15.48 -15.43 30.11
C LEU A 97 -16.33 -16.53 29.49
N GLY A 98 -17.63 -16.26 29.37
CA GLY A 98 -18.55 -17.10 28.61
C GLY A 98 -18.41 -16.88 27.10
N PHE A 99 -18.92 -17.84 26.33
CA PHE A 99 -19.04 -17.73 24.88
C PHE A 99 -19.90 -16.52 24.46
N GLY A 100 -19.53 -15.88 23.36
CA GLY A 100 -20.33 -14.84 22.71
C GLY A 100 -19.65 -13.48 22.61
N GLU A 101 -20.42 -12.46 22.19
CA GLU A 101 -19.92 -11.10 21.99
C GLU A 101 -19.93 -10.28 23.28
N LYS A 102 -18.75 -9.88 23.75
CA LYS A 102 -18.55 -9.07 24.94
C LYS A 102 -18.18 -7.63 24.57
N PRO A 103 -18.78 -6.60 25.19
CA PRO A 103 -18.26 -5.24 25.08
C PRO A 103 -16.79 -5.18 25.48
N LEU A 104 -15.96 -4.52 24.67
CA LEU A 104 -14.54 -4.31 24.96
C LEU A 104 -14.24 -2.82 24.82
N GLU A 105 -13.66 -2.25 25.87
CA GLU A 105 -13.22 -0.86 25.92
C GLU A 105 -11.76 -0.80 26.32
N VAL A 106 -10.97 -0.02 25.60
CA VAL A 106 -9.55 0.16 25.87
C VAL A 106 -9.24 1.64 25.86
N SER A 107 -8.81 2.21 26.98
CA SER A 107 -8.29 3.57 27.04
C SER A 107 -6.78 3.54 27.18
N TYR A 108 -6.09 4.41 26.44
CA TYR A 108 -4.64 4.53 26.49
C TYR A 108 -4.22 6.00 26.46
N SER A 109 -3.29 6.35 27.34
CA SER A 109 -2.62 7.65 27.35
C SER A 109 -1.11 7.47 27.38
N ARG A 110 -0.40 8.23 26.53
CA ARG A 110 1.07 8.28 26.56
C ARG A 110 1.52 9.13 27.75
N VAL A 111 2.56 8.71 28.46
CA VAL A 111 3.17 9.47 29.56
C VAL A 111 4.51 10.12 29.13
N GLY A 112 5.20 9.54 28.14
CA GLY A 112 6.49 10.04 27.63
C GLY A 112 6.50 10.49 26.16
N THR A 113 7.70 10.65 25.59
CA THR A 113 7.92 11.07 24.19
C THR A 113 7.53 9.99 23.18
N VAL A 114 7.65 8.72 23.55
CA VAL A 114 7.28 7.56 22.74
C VAL A 114 6.14 6.80 23.41
N GLY A 115 4.99 6.76 22.73
CA GLY A 115 3.85 5.93 23.14
C GLY A 115 3.84 4.61 22.39
N ARG A 116 3.83 3.49 23.12
CA ARG A 116 3.66 2.14 22.56
C ARG A 116 2.62 1.40 23.39
N VAL A 117 1.71 0.70 22.71
CA VAL A 117 0.75 -0.21 23.31
C VAL A 117 0.49 -1.38 22.36
N MET A 118 0.47 -2.58 22.90
CA MET A 118 0.05 -3.81 22.24
C MET A 118 -0.75 -4.64 23.24
N LEU A 119 -1.92 -5.12 22.82
CA LEU A 119 -2.83 -5.91 23.66
C LEU A 119 -2.78 -7.37 23.22
N PHE A 120 -2.68 -8.24 24.21
CA PHE A 120 -2.57 -9.69 24.10
C PHE A 120 -3.54 -10.33 25.08
N TRP A 121 -3.82 -11.60 24.83
CA TRP A 121 -4.62 -12.43 25.72
C TRP A 121 -4.10 -13.87 25.71
N SER A 122 -4.44 -14.63 26.74
CA SER A 122 -4.20 -16.07 26.80
C SER A 122 -5.40 -16.75 27.45
N SER A 123 -5.56 -18.04 27.20
CA SER A 123 -6.57 -18.88 27.85
C SER A 123 -5.95 -20.22 28.24
N ASP A 124 -6.68 -21.03 28.99
CA ASP A 124 -6.48 -22.48 29.05
C ASP A 124 -6.47 -23.18 27.68
N HIS A 125 -7.15 -22.61 26.67
CA HIS A 125 -7.23 -23.19 25.32
C HIS A 125 -6.08 -22.77 24.38
N PHE A 126 -5.38 -21.67 24.65
CA PHE A 126 -4.37 -21.13 23.75
C PHE A 126 -3.31 -20.29 24.51
N PRO A 127 -2.04 -20.30 24.05
CA PRO A 127 -0.97 -19.57 24.71
C PRO A 127 -1.13 -18.05 24.55
N LEU A 128 -0.21 -17.27 25.15
CA LEU A 128 -0.15 -15.82 24.95
C LEU A 128 -0.07 -15.45 23.47
N GLU A 129 -1.11 -14.79 22.96
CA GLU A 129 -1.19 -14.33 21.58
C GLU A 129 -1.68 -12.86 21.49
N PRO A 130 -1.30 -12.11 20.44
CA PRO A 130 -1.84 -10.78 20.23
C PRO A 130 -3.34 -10.86 19.96
N LEU A 131 -4.11 -9.90 20.48
CA LEU A 131 -5.56 -9.89 20.32
C LEU A 131 -5.94 -9.84 18.82
N PRO A 132 -6.53 -10.91 18.26
CA PRO A 132 -6.72 -11.01 16.82
C PRO A 132 -7.78 -10.04 16.31
N GLY A 133 -7.45 -9.26 15.26
CA GLY A 133 -8.38 -8.26 14.71
C GLY A 133 -9.70 -8.83 14.15
N HIS A 134 -9.73 -10.10 13.76
CA HIS A 134 -10.94 -10.77 13.25
C HIS A 134 -11.96 -11.14 14.35
N LEU A 135 -11.57 -11.04 15.62
CA LEU A 135 -12.46 -11.20 16.78
C LEU A 135 -12.98 -9.86 17.28
N LEU A 136 -12.56 -8.74 16.68
CA LEU A 136 -12.93 -7.40 17.08
C LEU A 136 -13.95 -6.81 16.10
N PHE A 137 -15.08 -6.37 16.65
CA PHE A 137 -16.18 -5.82 15.88
C PHE A 137 -16.48 -4.41 16.35
N LEU A 138 -16.78 -3.53 15.39
CA LEU A 138 -17.29 -2.19 15.68
C LEU A 138 -18.82 -2.23 15.57
N PRO A 139 -19.58 -1.79 16.61
CA PRO A 139 -21.04 -1.75 16.57
C PRO A 139 -21.59 -0.91 15.42
N LYS A 140 -20.82 0.10 14.99
CA LYS A 140 -21.14 0.96 13.85
C LYS A 140 -19.92 1.07 12.95
N SER A 141 -20.15 0.99 11.65
CA SER A 141 -19.12 1.26 10.65
C SER A 141 -18.61 2.70 10.81
N ARG A 142 -17.30 2.84 11.01
CA ARG A 142 -16.62 4.14 11.16
C ARG A 142 -16.18 4.64 9.78
N GLY A 143 -17.17 5.02 8.96
CA GLY A 143 -16.92 5.56 7.62
C GLY A 143 -16.05 6.84 7.64
N ASP A 144 -16.06 7.57 8.75
CA ASP A 144 -15.14 8.66 9.05
C ASP A 144 -13.67 8.19 9.03
N LEU A 145 -13.35 7.09 9.73
CA LEU A 145 -11.99 6.54 9.74
C LEU A 145 -11.58 6.04 8.36
N SER A 146 -12.50 5.40 7.62
CA SER A 146 -12.23 5.00 6.23
C SER A 146 -11.92 6.19 5.32
N ARG A 147 -12.63 7.32 5.50
CA ARG A 147 -12.33 8.58 4.78
C ARG A 147 -10.99 9.17 5.18
N VAL A 148 -10.63 9.13 6.46
CA VAL A 148 -9.30 9.57 6.94
C VAL A 148 -8.19 8.73 6.31
N ASP A 149 -8.34 7.40 6.28
CA ASP A 149 -7.35 6.52 5.67
C ASP A 149 -7.29 6.67 4.14
N LEU A 150 -8.43 6.89 3.48
CA LEU A 150 -8.46 7.27 2.06
C LEU A 150 -7.70 8.58 1.84
N GLY A 151 -7.98 9.62 2.62
CA GLY A 151 -7.28 10.90 2.57
C GLY A 151 -5.77 10.74 2.77
N ARG A 152 -5.35 9.96 3.77
CA ARG A 152 -3.93 9.64 4.01
C ARG A 152 -3.28 8.97 2.80
N ARG A 153 -3.98 8.03 2.14
CA ARG A 153 -3.48 7.38 0.92
C ARG A 153 -3.36 8.38 -0.23
N LEU A 154 -4.37 9.24 -0.43
CA LEU A 154 -4.38 10.24 -1.49
C LEU A 154 -3.27 11.28 -1.32
N VAL A 155 -3.10 11.83 -0.12
CA VAL A 155 -2.01 12.78 0.19
C VAL A 155 -0.64 12.18 -0.15
N ARG A 156 -0.43 10.89 0.16
CA ARG A 156 0.81 10.17 -0.16
C ARG A 156 0.95 9.86 -1.65
N SER A 157 -0.12 9.44 -2.33
CA SER A 157 -0.07 9.09 -3.75
C SER A 157 0.13 10.32 -4.64
N HIS A 158 -0.49 11.44 -4.26
CA HIS A 158 -0.32 12.74 -4.93
C HIS A 158 0.90 13.50 -4.42
N ARG A 159 1.62 12.97 -3.42
CA ARG A 159 2.88 13.50 -2.89
C ARG A 159 2.75 14.96 -2.45
N CYS A 160 1.60 15.31 -1.85
CA CYS A 160 1.31 16.68 -1.41
C CYS A 160 2.35 17.19 -0.40
N ASN A 161 2.94 16.26 0.38
CA ASN A 161 4.04 16.52 1.31
C ASN A 161 5.37 16.93 0.62
N ARG A 162 5.42 17.04 -0.72
CA ARG A 162 6.56 17.67 -1.41
C ARG A 162 6.56 19.18 -1.32
N CYS A 163 5.37 19.79 -1.32
CA CYS A 163 5.22 21.24 -1.19
C CYS A 163 4.67 21.61 0.20
N HIS A 164 3.81 20.77 0.78
CA HIS A 164 3.25 20.96 2.12
C HIS A 164 3.96 20.07 3.14
N VAL A 165 5.23 20.35 3.41
CA VAL A 165 6.05 19.57 4.34
C VAL A 165 5.61 19.82 5.78
N GLN A 166 5.19 18.79 6.51
CA GLN A 166 5.02 18.86 7.97
C GLN A 166 6.23 18.25 8.70
N LYS A 167 6.43 18.66 9.96
CA LYS A 167 7.60 18.27 10.80
C LYS A 167 7.86 16.76 10.89
N HIS A 168 6.84 15.93 10.72
CA HIS A 168 6.92 14.48 10.84
C HIS A 168 6.52 13.74 9.57
N ASP A 169 6.40 14.44 8.45
CA ASP A 169 6.11 13.78 7.19
C ASP A 169 7.34 13.01 6.68
N PRO A 170 7.13 11.80 6.12
CA PRO A 170 8.21 11.13 5.40
C PRO A 170 8.61 11.98 4.19
N THR A 171 9.89 11.99 3.85
CA THR A 171 10.35 12.61 2.60
C THR A 171 9.70 11.88 1.42
N ALA A 172 8.78 12.53 0.70
CA ALA A 172 8.29 11.99 -0.58
C ALA A 172 9.46 11.88 -1.57
N PRO A 173 9.42 11.19 -2.71
CA PRO A 173 10.54 11.18 -3.67
C PRO A 173 10.61 12.49 -4.50
N ALA A 174 11.67 12.72 -5.27
CA ALA A 174 11.75 13.83 -6.23
C ALA A 174 10.85 13.60 -7.47
N ALA A 175 10.42 14.68 -8.12
CA ALA A 175 9.72 14.58 -9.40
C ALA A 175 10.64 13.93 -10.46
N PRO A 176 10.08 13.29 -11.51
CA PRO A 176 10.89 12.80 -12.62
C PRO A 176 11.72 13.94 -13.23
N ASP A 177 12.93 13.62 -13.67
CA ASP A 177 13.74 14.57 -14.43
C ASP A 177 13.05 14.90 -15.76
N LEU A 178 12.92 16.19 -16.06
CA LEU A 178 12.32 16.70 -17.29
C LEU A 178 13.35 17.23 -18.29
N SER A 179 14.65 17.11 -17.99
CA SER A 179 15.73 17.61 -18.86
C SER A 179 15.69 17.06 -20.29
N THR A 180 15.09 15.89 -20.49
CA THR A 180 14.99 15.21 -21.79
C THR A 180 13.58 15.20 -22.37
N VAL A 181 12.58 15.79 -21.69
CA VAL A 181 11.15 15.69 -22.09
C VAL A 181 10.86 16.28 -23.46
N THR A 182 11.69 17.22 -23.90
CA THR A 182 11.57 17.90 -25.21
C THR A 182 12.23 17.14 -26.35
N VAL A 183 12.93 16.02 -26.06
CA VAL A 183 13.55 15.15 -27.06
C VAL A 183 12.50 14.19 -27.59
N GLY A 184 12.19 14.26 -28.89
CA GLY A 184 11.19 13.41 -29.52
C GLY A 184 9.73 13.81 -29.29
N THR A 185 9.47 14.86 -28.49
CA THR A 185 8.10 15.37 -28.24
C THR A 185 7.91 16.74 -28.88
N ALA A 186 6.85 16.91 -29.67
CA ALA A 186 6.53 18.19 -30.28
C ALA A 186 6.13 19.24 -29.22
N SER A 187 6.68 20.46 -29.31
CA SER A 187 6.41 21.53 -28.33
C SER A 187 4.92 21.85 -28.21
N ARG A 188 4.19 21.87 -29.33
CA ARG A 188 2.74 22.04 -29.33
C ARG A 188 2.05 20.99 -28.47
N SER A 189 2.44 19.72 -28.57
CA SER A 189 1.85 18.64 -27.78
C SER A 189 2.08 18.83 -26.28
N LEU A 190 3.26 19.31 -25.88
CA LEU A 190 3.55 19.62 -24.48
C LEU A 190 2.72 20.80 -23.98
N VAL A 191 2.53 21.84 -24.80
CA VAL A 191 1.66 22.98 -24.46
C VAL A 191 0.22 22.53 -24.28
N GLU A 192 -0.33 21.74 -25.20
CA GLU A 192 -1.69 21.21 -25.07
C GLU A 192 -1.84 20.32 -23.84
N GLN A 193 -0.83 19.50 -23.52
CA GLN A 193 -0.85 18.64 -22.34
C GLN A 193 -0.84 19.42 -21.02
N ILE A 194 -0.18 20.58 -20.95
CA ILE A 194 -0.16 21.44 -19.74
C ILE A 194 -1.44 22.27 -19.65
N PHE A 195 -1.88 22.86 -20.77
CA PHE A 195 -3.05 23.72 -20.83
C PHE A 195 -4.36 22.96 -20.62
N ASP A 196 -4.55 21.83 -21.33
CA ASP A 196 -5.75 20.99 -21.22
C ASP A 196 -5.37 19.49 -21.25
N PRO A 197 -4.92 18.96 -20.10
CA PRO A 197 -4.44 17.58 -20.02
C PRO A 197 -5.52 16.55 -20.36
N ALA A 198 -6.78 16.82 -20.01
CA ALA A 198 -7.90 15.90 -20.25
C ALA A 198 -8.22 15.76 -21.73
N LYS A 199 -8.13 16.85 -22.50
CA LYS A 199 -8.28 16.81 -23.95
C LYS A 199 -7.09 16.17 -24.66
N SER A 200 -5.87 16.46 -24.20
CA SER A 200 -4.63 15.91 -24.78
C SER A 200 -4.50 14.40 -24.54
N ASN A 201 -4.82 13.94 -23.33
CA ASN A 201 -4.84 12.53 -22.97
C ASN A 201 -5.98 12.22 -22.00
N PRO A 202 -7.14 11.76 -22.49
CA PRO A 202 -8.31 11.46 -21.65
C PRO A 202 -8.07 10.39 -20.58
N ARG A 203 -7.05 9.53 -20.76
CA ARG A 203 -6.65 8.51 -19.76
C ARG A 203 -5.51 8.99 -18.86
N GLY A 204 -5.03 10.22 -19.06
CA GLY A 204 -3.99 10.84 -18.26
C GLY A 204 -4.46 11.12 -16.83
N ARG A 205 -3.53 11.09 -15.88
CA ARG A 205 -3.80 11.44 -14.46
C ARG A 205 -3.37 12.87 -14.10
N MET A 206 -2.91 13.63 -15.10
CA MET A 206 -2.47 15.01 -14.88
C MET A 206 -3.70 15.88 -14.59
N PRO A 207 -3.77 16.57 -13.44
CA PRO A 207 -4.88 17.45 -13.12
C PRO A 207 -4.81 18.73 -13.96
N HIS A 208 -5.96 19.36 -14.17
CA HIS A 208 -6.01 20.70 -14.74
C HIS A 208 -5.37 21.70 -13.75
N THR A 209 -4.34 22.41 -14.17
CA THR A 209 -3.55 23.31 -13.30
C THR A 209 -4.11 24.73 -13.27
N GLY A 210 -5.03 25.09 -14.16
CA GLY A 210 -5.57 26.45 -14.28
C GLY A 210 -4.65 27.43 -15.04
N MET A 211 -3.55 26.95 -15.60
CA MET A 211 -2.62 27.79 -16.36
C MET A 211 -3.24 28.26 -17.68
N ARG A 212 -2.93 29.52 -18.03
CA ARG A 212 -3.24 30.08 -19.34
C ARG A 212 -2.30 29.50 -20.41
N ARG A 213 -2.72 29.57 -21.66
CA ARG A 213 -2.00 28.97 -22.80
C ARG A 213 -0.63 29.62 -23.05
N ASP A 214 -0.51 30.91 -22.80
CA ASP A 214 0.74 31.66 -22.83
C ASP A 214 1.71 31.21 -21.73
N GLU A 215 1.22 30.98 -20.50
CA GLU A 215 2.02 30.43 -19.40
C GLU A 215 2.53 29.02 -19.72
N ALA A 216 1.66 28.14 -20.24
CA ALA A 216 2.06 26.80 -20.69
C ALA A 216 3.13 26.88 -21.79
N THR A 217 3.02 27.84 -22.70
CA THR A 217 4.02 28.08 -23.76
C THR A 217 5.35 28.52 -23.18
N ALA A 218 5.34 29.44 -22.21
CA ALA A 218 6.55 29.91 -21.53
C ALA A 218 7.27 28.78 -20.79
N ILE A 219 6.53 27.91 -20.10
CA ILE A 219 7.08 26.72 -19.41
C ILE A 219 7.75 25.78 -20.41
N VAL A 220 7.10 25.47 -21.53
CA VAL A 220 7.68 24.60 -22.57
C VAL A 220 8.90 25.26 -23.22
N GLY A 221 8.88 26.58 -23.41
CA GLY A 221 10.03 27.37 -23.87
C GLY A 221 11.23 27.21 -22.94
N TRP A 222 11.01 27.35 -21.63
CA TRP A 222 12.04 27.16 -20.62
C TRP A 222 12.58 25.72 -20.58
N LEU A 223 11.70 24.71 -20.62
CA LEU A 223 12.11 23.30 -20.68
C LEU A 223 12.98 23.00 -21.91
N ARG A 224 12.75 23.69 -23.03
CA ARG A 224 13.58 23.57 -24.23
C ARG A 224 14.92 24.27 -24.08
N SER A 225 14.97 25.45 -23.43
CA SER A 225 16.23 26.17 -23.23
C SER A 225 17.16 25.44 -22.26
N THR A 226 16.61 24.70 -21.30
CA THR A 226 17.37 23.99 -20.24
C THR A 226 17.53 22.49 -20.53
N ARG A 227 17.24 22.05 -21.76
CA ARG A 227 17.29 20.62 -22.12
C ARG A 227 18.71 20.06 -22.04
N ALA A 228 18.82 18.82 -21.57
CA ALA A 228 20.07 18.07 -21.67
C ALA A 228 20.32 17.67 -23.14
N LYS A 229 21.59 17.63 -23.55
CA LYS A 229 21.97 17.06 -24.85
C LYS A 229 21.83 15.55 -24.76
N VAL A 230 20.89 14.98 -25.51
CA VAL A 230 20.72 13.53 -25.65
C VAL A 230 21.36 13.09 -26.95
N GLU A 231 22.30 12.15 -26.87
CA GLU A 231 22.82 11.46 -28.04
C GLU A 231 21.84 10.35 -28.42
N LEU A 232 21.17 10.53 -29.56
CA LEU A 232 20.26 9.51 -30.07
C LEU A 232 21.06 8.36 -30.65
N LEU A 233 20.62 7.13 -30.36
CA LEU A 233 21.16 5.94 -31.01
C LEU A 233 21.07 6.11 -32.52
N SER A 234 22.16 5.78 -33.22
CA SER A 234 22.21 5.85 -34.67
C SER A 234 21.16 4.91 -35.27
N LEU A 235 20.41 5.41 -36.25
CA LEU A 235 19.43 4.59 -36.95
C LEU A 235 20.16 3.39 -37.58
N PRO A 236 19.61 2.17 -37.47
CA PRO A 236 20.12 1.02 -38.20
C PRO A 236 20.22 1.39 -39.68
N LYS A 237 21.39 1.12 -40.29
CA LYS A 237 21.58 1.37 -41.73
C LYS A 237 20.54 0.56 -42.49
N SER A 238 19.51 1.22 -43.02
CA SER A 238 18.60 0.57 -43.95
C SER A 238 19.43 0.10 -45.14
N LYS A 239 19.50 -1.20 -45.38
CA LYS A 239 20.03 -1.73 -46.64
C LYS A 239 19.23 -1.02 -47.74
N LYS A 240 19.91 -0.32 -48.67
CA LYS A 240 19.24 0.22 -49.85
C LYS A 240 18.54 -0.96 -50.52
N ALA A 241 17.22 -1.04 -50.37
CA ALA A 241 16.42 -1.96 -51.14
C ALA A 241 16.66 -1.57 -52.59
N ASP A 242 17.06 -2.55 -53.36
CA ASP A 242 17.35 -2.49 -54.77
C ASP A 242 16.23 -1.72 -55.49
N GLN A 243 16.48 -0.46 -55.86
CA GLN A 243 15.66 0.25 -56.84
C GLN A 243 15.97 -0.24 -58.27
N ARG A 244 16.37 -1.51 -58.46
CA ARG A 244 16.22 -2.19 -59.74
C ARG A 244 14.81 -2.75 -59.84
N ARG A 245 13.95 -1.92 -60.42
CA ARG A 245 13.21 -2.26 -61.64
C ARG A 245 12.93 -3.77 -61.80
N THR A 246 11.95 -4.28 -61.06
CA THR A 246 11.13 -5.40 -61.54
C THR A 246 9.75 -4.85 -61.82
N GLY A 247 9.36 -4.89 -63.10
CA GLY A 247 8.07 -4.42 -63.56
C GLY A 247 6.94 -5.23 -62.95
N ARG A 248 6.40 -4.76 -61.82
CA ARG A 248 4.99 -4.99 -61.47
C ARG A 248 4.24 -3.72 -61.85
N PRO A 249 3.19 -3.81 -62.69
CA PRO A 249 2.35 -2.65 -62.92
C PRO A 249 1.78 -2.17 -61.59
N ALA A 250 1.77 -0.86 -61.41
CA ALA A 250 1.17 -0.21 -60.26
C ALA A 250 -0.32 -0.58 -60.20
N THR A 251 -0.69 -1.55 -59.37
CA THR A 251 -2.03 -1.56 -58.80
C THR A 251 -2.09 -0.36 -57.88
N SER A 252 -2.63 0.74 -58.42
CA SER A 252 -3.10 1.85 -57.61
C SER A 252 -3.91 1.27 -56.46
N CYS A 253 -3.40 1.44 -55.23
CA CYS A 253 -4.22 1.32 -54.05
C CYS A 253 -5.12 2.56 -54.05
N SER A 254 -6.15 2.52 -54.90
CA SER A 254 -7.29 3.40 -54.74
C SER A 254 -7.96 2.97 -53.44
N TYR A 255 -7.70 3.72 -52.38
CA TYR A 255 -8.55 3.71 -51.21
C TYR A 255 -9.94 4.13 -51.69
N ARG A 256 -10.80 3.15 -51.97
CA ARG A 256 -12.24 3.41 -52.12
C ARG A 256 -12.75 3.66 -50.69
N PRO A 257 -13.25 4.86 -50.37
CA PRO A 257 -13.96 5.03 -49.11
C PRO A 257 -15.15 4.08 -49.13
N VAL A 258 -15.27 3.26 -48.09
CA VAL A 258 -16.50 2.49 -47.86
C VAL A 258 -17.59 3.53 -47.58
N ALA A 259 -18.38 3.84 -48.60
CA ALA A 259 -19.62 4.56 -48.43
C ALA A 259 -20.54 3.66 -47.58
N TRP A 260 -20.75 4.05 -46.33
CA TRP A 260 -21.83 3.52 -45.53
C TRP A 260 -23.14 3.86 -46.24
N ARG A 261 -23.69 2.91 -47.01
CA ARG A 261 -25.09 2.98 -47.41
C ARG A 261 -25.90 2.80 -46.15
N ALA A 262 -26.59 3.86 -45.74
CA ALA A 262 -27.77 3.75 -44.90
C ALA A 262 -28.83 2.95 -45.68
N THR A 263 -28.76 1.62 -45.62
CA THR A 263 -29.93 0.79 -45.84
C THR A 263 -30.77 0.93 -44.58
N GLY A 264 -31.83 1.74 -44.67
CA GLY A 264 -32.87 1.76 -43.65
C GLY A 264 -33.40 0.35 -43.47
N SER A 265 -33.14 -0.24 -42.31
CA SER A 265 -34.05 -1.26 -41.78
C SER A 265 -35.11 -0.51 -40.99
N THR A 266 -36.32 -0.51 -41.55
CA THR A 266 -37.54 -0.23 -40.81
C THR A 266 -37.58 -1.16 -39.60
N ARG A 267 -37.51 -0.54 -38.42
CA ARG A 267 -37.77 -1.17 -37.14
C ARG A 267 -39.24 -1.64 -37.17
N PRO A 268 -39.58 -2.90 -36.87
CA PRO A 268 -40.98 -3.25 -36.66
C PRO A 268 -41.49 -2.49 -35.44
N GLU A 269 -42.55 -1.73 -35.69
CA GLU A 269 -43.32 -0.96 -34.72
C GLU A 269 -43.93 -1.93 -33.70
N ALA A 270 -43.55 -1.77 -32.42
CA ALA A 270 -44.17 -2.52 -31.34
C ALA A 270 -45.59 -1.97 -31.13
N GLN A 271 -46.60 -2.80 -31.38
CA GLN A 271 -47.98 -2.49 -31.01
C GLN A 271 -48.10 -2.32 -29.49
N PRO A 272 -48.77 -1.26 -29.01
CA PRO A 272 -49.08 -1.11 -27.59
C PRO A 272 -50.31 -1.97 -27.25
N SER A 273 -50.12 -3.00 -26.43
CA SER A 273 -51.21 -3.69 -25.76
C SER A 273 -51.52 -3.01 -24.42
N GLY A 274 -52.81 -2.73 -24.19
CA GLY A 274 -53.33 -2.46 -22.85
C GLY A 274 -53.93 -1.08 -22.64
N GLN A 275 -55.08 -0.83 -23.27
CA GLN A 275 -56.06 0.13 -22.74
C GLN A 275 -56.53 -0.36 -21.36
N VAL A 276 -56.44 0.53 -20.37
CA VAL A 276 -57.25 0.48 -19.16
C VAL A 276 -58.63 1.01 -19.53
N ARG A 277 -59.68 0.22 -19.30
CA ARG A 277 -61.06 0.70 -19.18
C ARG A 277 -61.54 0.44 -17.76
N THR A 278 -61.98 1.54 -17.14
CA THR A 278 -63.05 1.72 -16.15
C THR A 278 -63.48 0.52 -15.31
#